data_AF-A0A1B7YD73-F1
#
_entry.id   AF-A0A1B7YD73-F1
#
_cell.length_a   1.000
_cell.length_b   1.000
_cell.length_c   1.000
_cell.angle_alpha   90.00
_cell.angle_beta   90.00
_cell.angle_gamma   90.00
#
_symmetry.space_group_name_H-M   'P 1'
#
loop_
_entity.id
_entity.type
_entity.pdbx_description
1 polymer ?
#
loop_
_entity_poly.entity_id
_entity_poly.type
_entity_poly.pdbx_seq_one_letter_code
_entity_poly.pdbx_strand_id
1 'polypeptide(L)'
;MMLSRSILVFFSLAVAVGASAIPRADGACTDPAVRKEWRELTDPEKAEYIRAAVCLRKLPKTKYAQINAVTTRLDDLVYTHFTLRTIIHFVANFLPWHRYLLKVHEDLLRNECGYTGAQPYWDWTIDADAQNITGSPIFDPVTGFGGDGQYTGSPEPGFQRCVIDGPFANTNLTLAMGWPETNVRGDRLHCLTRVFNSGQGNDANGNPIVGDMQLRAYNTQVMNAIYAFDNFADMATILEELPHSMIHRVISGDMGPTTAPNEPLFFLHHANVDRAWAKWQGRNETRLNDYSGFQDTGRTIPASITDTMPVLELSDTTITVKDYMDTQAGPLCYTYSSM
;
A
#
# COMPACT_ATOMS: atom_id res chain seq x y z
N MET A 1 -36.87 -54.63 -29.81
CA MET A 1 -36.73 -53.16 -29.69
C MET A 1 -36.06 -52.83 -28.36
N MET A 2 -34.75 -52.66 -28.36
CA MET A 2 -33.99 -52.21 -27.18
C MET A 2 -33.92 -50.68 -27.22
N LEU A 3 -34.49 -50.00 -26.22
CA LEU A 3 -34.30 -48.56 -26.05
C LEU A 3 -32.97 -48.31 -25.34
N SER A 4 -32.02 -47.74 -26.08
CA SER A 4 -30.77 -47.19 -25.56
C SER A 4 -31.06 -45.89 -24.80
N ARG A 5 -30.70 -45.82 -23.52
CA ARG A 5 -30.69 -44.59 -22.72
C ARG A 5 -29.35 -43.90 -22.92
N SER A 6 -29.33 -42.78 -23.63
CA SER A 6 -28.16 -41.91 -23.73
C SER A 6 -27.97 -41.13 -22.43
N ILE A 7 -26.87 -41.38 -21.73
CA ILE A 7 -26.41 -40.58 -20.58
C ILE A 7 -25.57 -39.42 -21.15
N LEU A 8 -26.07 -38.19 -21.01
CA LEU A 8 -25.30 -36.97 -21.28
C LEU A 8 -24.40 -36.70 -20.07
N VAL A 9 -23.10 -36.97 -20.22
CA VAL A 9 -22.06 -36.59 -19.27
C VAL A 9 -21.70 -35.13 -19.54
N PHE A 10 -22.08 -34.22 -18.64
CA PHE A 10 -21.54 -32.87 -18.62
C PHE A 10 -20.11 -32.92 -18.10
N PHE A 11 -19.14 -32.68 -18.99
CA PHE A 11 -17.77 -32.38 -18.59
C PHE A 11 -17.74 -30.95 -18.04
N SER A 12 -17.77 -30.84 -16.71
CA SER A 12 -17.41 -29.59 -16.02
C SER A 12 -15.91 -29.36 -16.25
N LEU A 13 -15.57 -28.41 -17.12
CA LEU A 13 -14.20 -27.95 -17.30
C LEU A 13 -13.82 -27.14 -16.04
N ALA A 14 -13.24 -27.82 -15.05
CA ALA A 14 -12.61 -27.13 -13.94
C ALA A 14 -11.34 -26.46 -14.47
N VAL A 15 -11.43 -25.15 -14.74
CA VAL A 15 -10.24 -24.32 -14.95
C VAL A 15 -9.57 -24.20 -13.58
N ALA A 16 -8.56 -25.05 -13.34
CA ALA A 16 -7.64 -24.85 -12.25
C ALA A 16 -6.85 -23.57 -12.56
N VAL A 17 -7.26 -22.46 -11.96
CA VAL A 17 -6.42 -21.27 -11.88
C VAL A 17 -5.31 -21.63 -10.91
N GLY A 18 -4.22 -22.19 -11.45
CA GLY A 18 -2.98 -22.34 -10.70
C GLY A 18 -2.52 -20.94 -10.31
N ALA A 19 -2.54 -20.65 -9.01
CA ALA A 19 -1.88 -19.47 -8.47
C ALA A 19 -0.44 -19.49 -8.98
N SER A 20 -0.09 -18.47 -9.76
CA SER A 20 1.27 -18.34 -10.29
C SER A 20 2.19 -18.11 -9.10
N ALA A 21 2.98 -19.12 -8.74
CA ALA A 21 4.15 -18.91 -7.92
C ALA A 21 4.96 -17.77 -8.54
N ILE A 22 5.38 -16.78 -7.73
CA ILE A 22 6.29 -15.72 -8.17
C ILE A 22 7.52 -16.43 -8.77
N PRO A 23 7.76 -16.34 -10.09
CA PRO A 23 8.91 -16.99 -10.68
C PRO A 23 10.15 -16.34 -10.07
N ARG A 24 11.00 -17.13 -9.42
CA ARG A 24 12.32 -16.67 -9.01
C ARG A 24 13.08 -16.37 -10.30
N ALA A 25 13.36 -15.10 -10.57
CA ALA A 25 14.29 -14.76 -11.64
C ALA A 25 15.70 -15.14 -11.13
N ASP A 26 16.14 -16.35 -11.44
CA ASP A 26 17.54 -16.78 -11.24
C ASP A 26 18.50 -16.07 -12.24
N GLY A 27 18.03 -15.04 -12.93
CA GLY A 27 18.80 -14.20 -13.85
C GLY A 27 18.96 -12.78 -13.30
N ALA A 28 20.07 -12.12 -13.65
CA ALA A 28 20.25 -10.71 -13.36
C ALA A 28 19.09 -9.89 -13.96
N CYS A 29 18.56 -8.93 -13.20
CA CYS A 29 17.60 -7.96 -13.72
C CYS A 29 18.23 -7.19 -14.89
N THR A 30 17.69 -7.39 -16.09
CA THR A 30 18.27 -6.91 -17.35
C THR A 30 17.46 -5.79 -18.01
N ASP A 31 16.20 -5.64 -17.63
CA ASP A 31 15.31 -4.57 -18.10
C ASP A 31 14.36 -4.15 -16.95
N PRO A 32 14.86 -3.35 -15.97
CA PRO A 32 14.06 -2.98 -14.83
C PRO A 32 12.90 -2.07 -15.24
N ALA A 33 11.70 -2.41 -14.80
CA ALA A 33 10.56 -1.51 -14.93
C ALA A 33 10.83 -0.18 -14.19
N VAL A 34 10.43 0.95 -14.76
CA VAL A 34 10.62 2.26 -14.11
C VAL A 34 9.35 2.64 -13.37
N ARG A 35 9.41 2.66 -12.03
CA ARG A 35 8.38 3.25 -11.17
C ARG A 35 8.50 4.78 -11.23
N LYS A 36 7.46 5.42 -11.77
CA LYS A 36 7.43 6.87 -12.06
C LYS A 36 6.68 7.65 -10.96
N GLU A 37 7.06 8.90 -10.77
CA GLU A 37 6.29 9.85 -9.95
C GLU A 37 4.95 10.11 -10.63
N TRP A 38 3.88 10.34 -9.87
CA TRP A 38 2.54 10.54 -10.43
C TRP A 38 2.46 11.60 -11.54
N ARG A 39 3.24 12.69 -11.45
CA ARG A 39 3.29 13.77 -12.45
C ARG A 39 4.00 13.39 -13.74
N GLU A 40 4.83 12.36 -13.72
CA GLU A 40 5.52 11.87 -14.93
C GLU A 40 4.63 10.94 -15.76
N LEU A 41 3.54 10.42 -15.19
CA LEU A 41 2.57 9.63 -15.93
C LEU A 41 1.74 10.55 -16.84
N THR A 42 1.56 10.10 -18.07
CA THR A 42 0.54 10.64 -18.98
C THR A 42 -0.86 10.32 -18.46
N ASP A 43 -1.86 11.10 -18.87
CA ASP A 43 -3.24 10.85 -18.45
C ASP A 43 -3.77 9.44 -18.79
N PRO A 44 -3.42 8.84 -19.96
CA PRO A 44 -3.71 7.43 -20.22
C PRO A 44 -3.05 6.46 -19.23
N GLU A 45 -1.78 6.68 -18.85
CA GLU A 45 -1.09 5.84 -17.86
C GLU A 45 -1.77 5.94 -16.47
N LYS A 46 -2.16 7.16 -16.06
CA LYS A 46 -2.91 7.40 -14.81
C LYS A 46 -4.25 6.68 -14.84
N ALA A 47 -5.01 6.83 -15.93
CA ALA A 47 -6.30 6.17 -16.12
C ALA A 47 -6.18 4.65 -16.08
N GLU A 48 -5.12 4.07 -16.66
CA GLU A 48 -4.88 2.63 -16.63
C GLU A 48 -4.61 2.10 -15.23
N TYR A 49 -3.75 2.79 -14.45
CA TYR A 49 -3.48 2.42 -13.05
C TYR A 49 -4.75 2.52 -12.20
N ILE A 50 -5.48 3.63 -12.30
CA ILE A 50 -6.73 3.86 -11.58
C ILE A 50 -7.75 2.76 -11.91
N ARG A 51 -7.94 2.44 -13.20
CA ARG A 51 -8.84 1.36 -13.63
C ARG A 51 -8.47 0.03 -12.99
N ALA A 52 -7.18 -0.32 -12.97
CA ALA A 52 -6.71 -1.56 -12.38
C ALA A 52 -6.92 -1.59 -10.85
N ALA A 53 -6.62 -0.49 -10.15
CA ALA A 53 -6.84 -0.38 -8.71
C ALA A 53 -8.33 -0.48 -8.32
N VAL A 54 -9.23 0.12 -9.11
CA VAL A 54 -10.68 -0.04 -8.94
C VAL A 54 -11.13 -1.48 -9.25
N CYS A 55 -10.53 -2.13 -10.25
CA CYS A 55 -10.80 -3.53 -10.55
C CYS A 55 -10.45 -4.45 -9.37
N LEU A 56 -9.27 -4.27 -8.75
CA LEU A 56 -8.80 -5.14 -7.66
C LEU A 56 -9.75 -5.12 -6.44
N ARG A 57 -10.39 -3.98 -6.18
CA ARG A 57 -11.42 -3.82 -5.14
C ARG A 57 -12.71 -4.61 -5.41
N LYS A 58 -12.95 -5.00 -6.65
CA LYS A 58 -14.19 -5.68 -7.08
C LYS A 58 -14.00 -7.17 -7.26
N LEU A 59 -12.75 -7.63 -7.40
CA LEU A 59 -12.46 -9.06 -7.50
C LEU A 59 -12.76 -9.76 -6.17
N PRO A 60 -13.32 -10.97 -6.18
CA PRO A 60 -13.59 -11.72 -4.96
C PRO A 60 -12.28 -12.13 -4.29
N LYS A 61 -12.28 -12.20 -2.95
CA LYS A 61 -11.14 -12.74 -2.19
C LYS A 61 -10.67 -14.10 -2.71
N THR A 62 -9.38 -14.35 -2.57
CA THR A 62 -8.78 -15.66 -2.88
C THR A 62 -8.11 -16.28 -1.66
N LYS A 63 -7.90 -15.50 -0.60
CA LYS A 63 -7.34 -15.94 0.68
C LYS A 63 -8.37 -15.78 1.80
N TYR A 64 -8.07 -16.33 2.97
CA TYR A 64 -8.87 -16.18 4.18
C TYR A 64 -10.33 -16.62 3.99
N ALA A 65 -10.54 -17.80 3.42
CA ALA A 65 -11.87 -18.36 3.17
C ALA A 65 -12.72 -18.41 4.46
N GLN A 66 -12.07 -18.63 5.60
CA GLN A 66 -12.64 -18.69 6.94
C GLN A 66 -13.02 -17.33 7.55
N ILE A 67 -12.54 -16.21 7.00
CA ILE A 67 -12.77 -14.88 7.57
C ILE A 67 -13.89 -14.17 6.79
N ASN A 68 -15.07 -14.05 7.40
CA ASN A 68 -16.25 -13.46 6.76
C ASN A 68 -16.10 -11.96 6.42
N ALA A 69 -15.29 -11.22 7.18
CA ALA A 69 -15.04 -9.81 6.96
C ALA A 69 -14.23 -9.54 5.69
N VAL A 70 -13.36 -10.48 5.31
CA VAL A 70 -12.57 -10.42 4.06
C VAL A 70 -13.46 -10.85 2.91
N THR A 71 -13.62 -9.99 1.90
CA THR A 71 -14.55 -10.23 0.79
C THR A 71 -13.94 -10.00 -0.59
N THR A 72 -12.98 -9.09 -0.72
CA THR A 72 -12.37 -8.71 -1.99
C THR A 72 -10.90 -9.12 -2.10
N ARG A 73 -10.31 -9.05 -3.29
CA ARG A 73 -8.85 -9.21 -3.43
C ARG A 73 -8.10 -8.13 -2.66
N LEU A 74 -8.54 -6.87 -2.68
CA LEU A 74 -7.90 -5.85 -1.86
C LEU A 74 -7.97 -6.21 -0.36
N ASP A 75 -9.09 -6.77 0.09
CA ASP A 75 -9.27 -7.16 1.49
C ASP A 75 -8.22 -8.19 1.96
N ASP A 76 -7.76 -9.12 1.12
CA ASP A 76 -6.72 -10.03 1.62
C ASP A 76 -5.40 -9.29 1.90
N LEU A 77 -5.07 -8.20 1.18
CA LEU A 77 -3.90 -7.36 1.50
C LEU A 77 -4.15 -6.58 2.79
N VAL A 78 -5.31 -5.92 2.89
CA VAL A 78 -5.72 -5.12 4.05
C VAL A 78 -5.71 -5.96 5.33
N TYR A 79 -6.32 -7.14 5.29
CA TYR A 79 -6.40 -8.04 6.44
C TYR A 79 -5.03 -8.56 6.87
N THR A 80 -4.15 -8.85 5.91
CA THR A 80 -2.78 -9.28 6.21
C THR A 80 -2.00 -8.17 6.90
N HIS A 81 -2.01 -6.96 6.34
CA HIS A 81 -1.36 -5.79 6.92
C HIS A 81 -1.87 -5.51 8.34
N PHE A 82 -3.20 -5.52 8.52
CA PHE A 82 -3.83 -5.33 9.82
C PHE A 82 -3.40 -6.38 10.85
N THR A 83 -3.47 -7.67 10.46
CA THR A 83 -3.17 -8.79 11.36
C THR A 83 -1.71 -8.77 11.80
N LEU A 84 -0.80 -8.40 10.89
CA LEU A 84 0.64 -8.38 11.14
C LEU A 84 1.17 -7.06 11.71
N ARG A 85 0.31 -6.06 11.95
CA ARG A 85 0.70 -4.67 12.27
C ARG A 85 1.83 -4.53 13.30
N THR A 86 1.88 -5.35 14.35
CA THR A 86 2.87 -5.25 15.44
C THR A 86 4.22 -5.89 15.12
N ILE A 87 4.33 -6.63 14.01
CA ILE A 87 5.55 -7.31 13.57
C ILE A 87 6.01 -6.88 12.17
N ILE A 88 5.40 -5.81 11.64
CA ILE A 88 5.77 -5.15 10.38
C ILE A 88 5.92 -3.62 10.53
N HIS A 89 5.68 -3.05 11.71
CA HIS A 89 5.87 -1.62 12.02
C HIS A 89 6.73 -1.46 13.27
N PHE A 90 7.60 -0.44 13.27
CA PHE A 90 8.59 -0.14 14.31
C PHE A 90 9.49 -1.35 14.62
N VAL A 91 9.76 -2.14 13.58
CA VAL A 91 10.61 -3.34 13.60
C VAL A 91 11.37 -3.43 12.28
N ALA A 92 12.43 -4.25 12.23
CA ALA A 92 13.25 -4.37 11.02
C ALA A 92 12.48 -4.78 9.76
N ASN A 93 11.43 -5.59 9.91
CA ASN A 93 10.61 -6.03 8.78
C ASN A 93 9.91 -4.88 8.05
N PHE A 94 9.79 -3.68 8.63
CA PHE A 94 9.04 -2.57 8.05
C PHE A 94 9.33 -2.35 6.56
N LEU A 95 10.58 -2.06 6.20
CA LEU A 95 10.93 -1.74 4.82
C LEU A 95 10.81 -2.95 3.85
N PRO A 96 11.45 -4.12 4.10
CA PRO A 96 11.36 -5.25 3.18
C PRO A 96 9.94 -5.82 3.06
N TRP A 97 9.14 -5.82 4.14
CA TRP A 97 7.78 -6.32 4.12
C TRP A 97 6.85 -5.41 3.30
N HIS A 98 6.98 -4.08 3.43
CA HIS A 98 6.19 -3.16 2.61
C HIS A 98 6.61 -3.17 1.15
N ARG A 99 7.90 -3.37 0.85
CA ARG A 99 8.39 -3.63 -0.52
C ARG A 99 7.77 -4.90 -1.11
N TYR A 100 7.69 -5.98 -0.33
CA TYR A 100 6.97 -7.20 -0.72
C TYR A 100 5.49 -6.92 -0.98
N LEU A 101 4.81 -6.21 -0.08
CA LEU A 101 3.39 -5.89 -0.25
C LEU A 101 3.13 -5.08 -1.54
N LEU A 102 4.00 -4.12 -1.88
CA LEU A 102 3.94 -3.38 -3.14
C LEU A 102 4.11 -4.29 -4.35
N LYS A 103 5.03 -5.26 -4.28
CA LYS A 103 5.21 -6.25 -5.36
C LYS A 103 3.97 -7.11 -5.55
N VAL A 104 3.38 -7.59 -4.46
CA VAL A 104 2.12 -8.36 -4.51
C VAL A 104 1.01 -7.51 -5.11
N HIS A 105 0.85 -6.26 -4.66
CA HIS A 105 -0.14 -5.34 -5.22
C HIS A 105 0.05 -5.13 -6.73
N GLU A 106 1.27 -4.80 -7.17
CA GLU A 106 1.60 -4.61 -8.57
C GLU A 106 1.31 -5.87 -9.41
N ASP A 107 1.69 -7.05 -8.92
CA ASP A 107 1.43 -8.32 -9.62
C ASP A 107 -0.07 -8.58 -9.77
N LEU A 108 -0.87 -8.29 -8.76
CA LEU A 108 -2.33 -8.45 -8.83
C LEU A 108 -2.94 -7.47 -9.85
N LEU A 109 -2.49 -6.21 -9.85
CA LEU A 109 -2.93 -5.24 -10.86
C LEU A 109 -2.63 -5.75 -12.28
N ARG A 110 -1.42 -6.28 -12.50
CA ARG A 110 -0.97 -6.76 -13.81
C ARG A 110 -1.69 -8.05 -14.22
N ASN A 111 -1.71 -9.05 -13.34
CA ASN A 111 -2.14 -10.40 -13.67
C ASN A 111 -3.66 -10.58 -13.61
N GLU A 112 -4.36 -9.84 -12.76
CA GLU A 112 -5.80 -10.02 -12.55
C GLU A 112 -6.64 -8.83 -13.07
N CYS A 113 -6.02 -7.66 -13.24
CA CYS A 113 -6.70 -6.45 -13.71
C CYS A 113 -6.12 -5.89 -15.02
N GLY A 114 -5.16 -6.57 -15.65
CA GLY A 114 -4.61 -6.22 -16.95
C GLY A 114 -3.87 -4.88 -16.97
N TYR A 115 -3.24 -4.50 -15.85
CA TYR A 115 -2.34 -3.35 -15.80
C TYR A 115 -1.03 -3.67 -16.52
N THR A 116 -0.51 -2.76 -17.34
CA THR A 116 0.73 -2.97 -18.09
C THR A 116 1.87 -2.07 -17.62
N GLY A 117 1.55 -0.94 -16.96
CA GLY A 117 2.52 -0.03 -16.36
C GLY A 117 3.15 -0.58 -15.08
N ALA A 118 4.04 0.21 -14.47
CA ALA A 118 4.71 -0.09 -13.20
C ALA A 118 4.14 0.73 -12.04
N GLN A 119 4.23 0.21 -10.81
CA GLN A 119 3.73 0.88 -9.60
C GLN A 119 4.21 2.34 -9.52
N PRO A 120 3.31 3.35 -9.62
CA PRO A 120 3.69 4.74 -9.45
C PRO A 120 3.90 5.07 -7.98
N TYR A 121 4.60 6.18 -7.72
CA TYR A 121 4.80 6.74 -6.39
C TYR A 121 4.33 8.19 -6.30
N TRP A 122 4.03 8.61 -5.07
CA TRP A 122 3.72 10.00 -4.73
C TRP A 122 4.93 10.65 -4.05
N ASP A 123 5.58 11.59 -4.72
CA ASP A 123 6.61 12.39 -4.06
C ASP A 123 5.98 13.56 -3.29
N TRP A 124 5.62 13.28 -2.03
CA TRP A 124 5.06 14.25 -1.11
C TRP A 124 6.03 15.39 -0.76
N THR A 125 7.34 15.24 -0.99
CA THR A 125 8.30 16.32 -0.72
C THR A 125 8.09 17.53 -1.64
N ILE A 126 7.72 17.28 -2.91
CA ILE A 126 7.44 18.32 -3.92
C ILE A 126 6.33 19.25 -3.41
N ASP A 127 5.24 18.64 -2.92
CA ASP A 127 4.09 19.38 -2.45
C ASP A 127 4.36 20.05 -1.09
N ALA A 128 5.16 19.43 -0.22
CA ALA A 128 5.52 19.95 1.08
C ALA A 128 6.41 21.19 0.98
N ASP A 129 7.41 21.14 0.11
CA ASP A 129 8.31 22.27 -0.17
C ASP A 129 7.54 23.43 -0.83
N ALA A 130 6.55 23.13 -1.67
CA ALA A 130 5.65 24.11 -2.27
C ALA A 130 4.58 24.65 -1.29
N GLN A 131 4.50 24.11 -0.07
CA GLN A 131 3.46 24.41 0.92
C GLN A 131 2.03 24.23 0.38
N ASN A 132 1.83 23.23 -0.50
CA ASN A 132 0.57 23.03 -1.21
C ASN A 132 0.22 21.54 -1.40
N ILE A 133 0.19 20.78 -0.30
CA ILE A 133 -0.20 19.35 -0.30
C ILE A 133 -1.58 19.14 -0.90
N THR A 134 -2.59 19.89 -0.45
CA THR A 134 -3.97 19.69 -0.89
C THR A 134 -4.21 20.06 -2.36
N GLY A 135 -3.31 20.86 -2.96
CA GLY A 135 -3.30 21.16 -4.39
C GLY A 135 -2.50 20.17 -5.24
N SER A 136 -1.99 19.09 -4.66
CA SER A 136 -1.27 18.04 -5.40
C SER A 136 -2.17 17.42 -6.49
N PRO A 137 -1.65 17.18 -7.71
CA PRO A 137 -2.41 16.52 -8.78
C PRO A 137 -2.80 15.08 -8.44
N ILE A 138 -2.24 14.49 -7.38
CA ILE A 138 -2.70 13.20 -6.88
C ILE A 138 -4.13 13.26 -6.33
N PHE A 139 -4.61 14.44 -5.93
CA PHE A 139 -5.97 14.66 -5.44
C PHE A 139 -6.94 15.14 -6.54
N ASP A 140 -6.50 15.18 -7.80
CA ASP A 140 -7.37 15.55 -8.93
C ASP A 140 -8.54 14.54 -9.06
N PRO A 141 -9.78 14.99 -9.30
CA PRO A 141 -10.95 14.11 -9.35
C PRO A 141 -11.07 13.31 -10.66
N VAL A 142 -10.22 13.54 -11.67
CA VAL A 142 -10.28 12.80 -12.95
C VAL A 142 -9.04 11.96 -13.14
N THR A 143 -7.88 12.58 -12.96
CA THR A 143 -6.55 12.03 -13.18
C THR A 143 -5.82 11.74 -11.87
N GLY A 144 -6.52 11.76 -10.74
CA GLY A 144 -6.00 11.44 -9.41
C GLY A 144 -6.96 10.57 -8.62
N PHE A 145 -6.91 10.69 -7.30
CA PHE A 145 -7.59 9.82 -6.35
C PHE A 145 -8.74 10.53 -5.62
N GLY A 146 -9.18 11.70 -6.11
CA GLY A 146 -10.17 12.56 -5.44
C GLY A 146 -9.58 13.34 -4.26
N GLY A 147 -10.34 14.29 -3.74
CA GLY A 147 -9.92 15.23 -2.70
C GLY A 147 -10.15 14.75 -1.26
N ASP A 148 -10.32 15.72 -0.36
CA ASP A 148 -10.70 15.48 1.05
C ASP A 148 -12.14 14.95 1.16
N GLY A 149 -12.43 14.26 2.26
CA GLY A 149 -13.77 13.76 2.55
C GLY A 149 -14.74 14.89 2.94
N GLN A 150 -15.96 14.85 2.42
CA GLN A 150 -17.05 15.74 2.82
C GLN A 150 -17.96 15.06 3.83
N TYR A 151 -18.52 15.82 4.77
CA TYR A 151 -19.49 15.31 5.73
C TYR A 151 -20.76 14.86 4.99
N THR A 152 -21.02 13.56 4.96
CA THR A 152 -22.20 12.98 4.29
C THR A 152 -23.29 12.55 5.26
N GLY A 153 -23.04 12.64 6.56
CA GLY A 153 -23.96 12.12 7.58
C GLY A 153 -24.04 10.58 7.59
N SER A 154 -23.04 9.88 7.05
CA SER A 154 -22.93 8.42 7.15
C SER A 154 -23.14 7.97 8.61
N PRO A 155 -23.96 6.93 8.84
CA PRO A 155 -24.27 6.47 10.19
C PRO A 155 -23.09 5.77 10.88
N GLU A 156 -22.05 5.40 10.13
CA GLU A 156 -20.89 4.67 10.65
C GLU A 156 -19.97 5.60 11.46
N PRO A 157 -19.84 5.39 12.79
CA PRO A 157 -19.01 6.24 13.63
C PRO A 157 -17.54 6.21 13.19
N GLY A 158 -16.93 7.39 13.04
CA GLY A 158 -15.56 7.55 12.52
C GLY A 158 -15.46 7.61 11.00
N PHE A 159 -16.52 7.25 10.27
CA PHE A 159 -16.53 7.20 8.80
C PHE A 159 -17.59 8.14 8.19
N GLN A 160 -17.72 9.33 8.78
CA GLN A 160 -18.77 10.31 8.46
C GLN A 160 -18.38 11.27 7.32
N ARG A 161 -17.09 11.33 6.99
CA ARG A 161 -16.53 12.18 5.93
C ARG A 161 -16.10 11.33 4.74
N CYS A 162 -16.96 11.22 3.74
CA CYS A 162 -16.72 10.40 2.56
C CYS A 162 -16.00 11.19 1.47
N VAL A 163 -15.08 10.53 0.75
CA VAL A 163 -14.61 11.00 -0.55
C VAL A 163 -15.79 10.92 -1.53
N ILE A 164 -16.19 12.05 -2.09
CA ILE A 164 -17.37 12.17 -2.96
C ILE A 164 -17.03 12.39 -4.44
N ASP A 165 -15.76 12.63 -4.75
CA ASP A 165 -15.24 12.84 -6.09
C ASP A 165 -14.12 11.86 -6.41
N GLY A 166 -13.73 11.78 -7.67
CA GLY A 166 -12.71 10.83 -8.08
C GLY A 166 -13.20 9.40 -8.34
N PRO A 167 -12.31 8.57 -8.90
CA PRO A 167 -12.61 7.20 -9.30
C PRO A 167 -12.90 6.25 -8.13
N PHE A 168 -12.61 6.68 -6.90
CA PHE A 168 -12.88 5.93 -5.67
C PHE A 168 -14.05 6.51 -4.86
N ALA A 169 -14.73 7.55 -5.35
CA ALA A 169 -15.93 8.09 -4.74
C ALA A 169 -16.98 7.00 -4.50
N ASN A 170 -17.68 7.06 -3.37
CA ASN A 170 -18.75 6.12 -3.01
C ASN A 170 -18.31 4.64 -3.06
N THR A 171 -17.02 4.36 -2.88
CA THR A 171 -16.54 2.99 -2.76
C THR A 171 -16.93 2.45 -1.40
N ASN A 172 -17.71 1.38 -1.41
CA ASN A 172 -18.02 0.60 -0.23
C ASN A 172 -16.82 -0.24 0.18
N LEU A 173 -16.28 0.04 1.36
CA LEU A 173 -15.21 -0.68 2.02
C LEU A 173 -15.80 -1.61 3.09
N THR A 174 -15.26 -2.82 3.17
CA THR A 174 -15.78 -3.93 3.97
C THR A 174 -14.93 -4.24 5.20
N LEU A 175 -13.79 -3.57 5.36
CA LEU A 175 -12.87 -3.74 6.47
C LEU A 175 -12.61 -2.39 7.15
N ALA A 176 -13.56 -1.89 7.95
CA ALA A 176 -13.31 -0.70 8.77
C ALA A 176 -12.76 -1.13 10.13
N MET A 177 -11.54 -0.69 10.48
CA MET A 177 -10.97 -1.03 11.79
C MET A 177 -10.69 0.18 12.68
N GLY A 178 -11.32 0.10 13.86
CA GLY A 178 -11.25 0.96 15.06
C GLY A 178 -11.72 0.10 16.25
N TRP A 179 -12.43 0.63 17.25
CA TRP A 179 -13.10 -0.19 18.30
C TRP A 179 -14.42 -0.81 17.73
N PRO A 180 -14.48 -2.00 17.05
CA PRO A 180 -15.03 -3.28 17.63
C PRO A 180 -14.72 -4.61 16.83
N GLU A 181 -15.67 -5.57 16.76
CA GLU A 181 -15.59 -7.06 16.63
C GLU A 181 -15.41 -7.72 15.23
N THR A 182 -14.33 -8.49 15.05
CA THR A 182 -13.94 -9.18 13.80
C THR A 182 -14.85 -10.32 13.29
N ASN A 183 -15.96 -10.63 13.95
CA ASN A 183 -16.82 -11.78 13.62
C ASN A 183 -18.05 -11.43 12.77
N VAL A 184 -18.23 -10.14 12.42
CA VAL A 184 -19.30 -9.69 11.54
C VAL A 184 -18.84 -9.73 10.09
N ARG A 185 -19.70 -10.23 9.18
CA ARG A 185 -19.41 -10.25 7.74
C ARG A 185 -19.36 -8.82 7.19
N GLY A 186 -18.27 -8.49 6.48
CA GLY A 186 -17.97 -7.15 5.96
C GLY A 186 -17.86 -6.09 7.04
N ASP A 187 -17.06 -6.35 8.09
CA ASP A 187 -17.10 -5.57 9.34
C ASP A 187 -17.01 -4.06 9.10
N ARG A 188 -18.17 -3.43 9.31
CA ARG A 188 -18.57 -2.04 9.08
C ARG A 188 -18.49 -1.55 7.64
N LEU A 189 -19.44 -1.93 6.79
CA LEU A 189 -19.58 -1.34 5.46
C LEU A 189 -19.61 0.20 5.52
N HIS A 190 -18.62 0.85 4.91
CA HIS A 190 -18.51 2.31 4.93
C HIS A 190 -17.98 2.86 3.61
N CYS A 191 -18.14 4.17 3.38
CA CYS A 191 -17.52 4.85 2.24
C CYS A 191 -16.01 5.02 2.46
N LEU A 192 -15.21 5.16 1.39
CA LEU A 192 -13.84 5.66 1.51
C LEU A 192 -13.82 7.02 2.20
N THR A 193 -13.01 7.16 3.25
CA THR A 193 -12.93 8.38 4.05
C THR A 193 -11.55 9.01 4.07
N ARG A 194 -11.54 10.35 4.08
CA ARG A 194 -10.35 11.18 4.29
C ARG A 194 -10.73 12.35 5.19
N VAL A 195 -9.78 12.76 6.02
CA VAL A 195 -9.94 13.90 6.92
C VAL A 195 -8.63 14.67 6.94
N PHE A 196 -8.42 15.50 5.93
CA PHE A 196 -7.16 16.21 5.78
C PHE A 196 -6.86 17.08 6.99
N ASN A 197 -5.62 17.02 7.49
CA ASN A 197 -5.11 17.99 8.46
C ASN A 197 -4.76 19.33 7.78
N SER A 198 -5.59 19.82 6.87
CA SER A 198 -5.29 20.95 5.98
C SER A 198 -5.51 22.32 6.60
N GLY A 199 -6.19 22.38 7.75
CA GLY A 199 -6.70 23.63 8.30
C GLY A 199 -7.83 24.26 7.47
N GLN A 200 -8.33 23.54 6.46
CA GLN A 200 -9.38 24.02 5.57
C GLN A 200 -10.76 23.51 6.02
N GLY A 201 -11.74 24.41 6.03
CA GLY A 201 -13.11 24.10 6.43
C GLY A 201 -13.32 24.14 7.95
N ASN A 202 -14.49 23.65 8.37
CA ASN A 202 -14.91 23.64 9.76
C ASN A 202 -15.17 22.21 10.25
N ASP A 203 -14.97 21.98 11.55
CA ASP A 203 -15.32 20.74 12.25
C ASP A 203 -16.85 20.56 12.41
N ALA A 204 -17.27 19.46 13.02
CA ALA A 204 -18.68 19.15 13.26
C ALA A 204 -19.40 20.16 14.18
N ASN A 205 -18.65 21.00 14.91
CA ASN A 205 -19.16 22.06 15.78
C ASN A 205 -19.11 23.44 15.10
N GLY A 206 -18.65 23.53 13.85
CA GLY A 206 -18.51 24.77 13.11
C GLY A 206 -17.22 25.55 13.39
N ASN A 207 -16.26 24.99 14.13
CA ASN A 207 -14.97 25.63 14.38
C ASN A 207 -14.01 25.44 13.20
N PRO A 208 -13.18 26.43 12.84
CA PRO A 208 -12.14 26.24 11.85
C PRO A 208 -11.22 25.07 12.20
N ILE A 209 -10.98 24.18 11.24
CA ILE A 209 -10.01 23.10 11.39
C ILE A 209 -8.61 23.74 11.48
N VAL A 210 -7.76 23.25 12.37
CA VAL A 210 -6.37 23.69 12.50
C VAL A 210 -5.44 22.63 11.93
N GLY A 211 -4.58 23.02 10.98
CA GLY A 211 -3.59 22.14 10.38
C GLY A 211 -2.91 22.79 9.17
N ASP A 212 -1.74 22.27 8.83
CA ASP A 212 -0.93 22.69 7.66
C ASP A 212 -0.45 21.45 6.88
N MET A 213 -1.20 20.35 6.98
CA MET A 213 -0.82 19.01 6.57
C MET A 213 0.49 18.53 7.22
N GLN A 214 0.97 19.15 8.30
CA GLN A 214 2.24 18.81 8.96
C GLN A 214 3.43 18.80 7.98
N LEU A 215 3.42 19.71 7.00
CA LEU A 215 4.36 19.76 5.88
C LEU A 215 5.84 19.77 6.29
N ARG A 216 6.16 20.17 7.53
CA ARG A 216 7.54 20.21 8.05
C ARG A 216 8.12 18.83 8.36
N ALA A 217 7.31 17.77 8.38
CA ALA A 217 7.76 16.43 8.77
C ALA A 217 8.16 15.53 7.59
N TYR A 218 8.01 15.99 6.35
CA TYR A 218 8.23 15.16 5.17
C TYR A 218 8.66 15.98 3.94
N ASN A 219 9.39 17.07 4.18
CA ASN A 219 9.95 17.94 3.15
C ASN A 219 11.37 17.50 2.75
N THR A 220 11.98 18.19 1.78
CA THR A 220 13.34 17.84 1.31
C THR A 220 14.39 17.90 2.43
N GLN A 221 14.26 18.83 3.37
CA GLN A 221 15.20 18.94 4.50
C GLN A 221 15.16 17.70 5.39
N VAL A 222 13.97 17.20 5.71
CA VAL A 222 13.80 15.96 6.50
C VAL A 222 14.36 14.77 5.74
N MET A 223 14.07 14.64 4.45
CA MET A 223 14.58 13.52 3.66
C MET A 223 16.11 13.53 3.54
N ASN A 224 16.73 14.70 3.40
CA ASN A 224 18.20 14.81 3.42
C ASN A 224 18.81 14.36 4.74
N ALA A 225 18.16 14.63 5.88
CA ALA A 225 18.60 14.12 7.18
C ALA A 225 18.48 12.58 7.25
N ILE A 226 17.38 12.02 6.74
CA ILE A 226 17.18 10.56 6.70
C ILE A 226 18.25 9.89 5.83
N TYR A 227 18.56 10.44 4.65
CA TYR A 227 19.57 9.87 3.76
C TYR A 227 21.00 9.91 4.34
N ALA A 228 21.24 10.76 5.34
CA ALA A 228 22.54 10.93 5.97
C ALA A 228 22.84 9.91 7.08
N PHE A 229 21.86 9.07 7.50
CA PHE A 229 22.13 8.01 8.47
C PHE A 229 23.08 6.95 7.91
N ASP A 230 23.98 6.47 8.76
CA ASP A 230 25.01 5.50 8.36
C ASP A 230 24.50 4.05 8.36
N ASN A 231 23.50 3.74 9.19
CA ASN A 231 22.99 2.40 9.41
C ASN A 231 21.49 2.28 9.17
N PHE A 232 21.05 1.05 8.85
CA PHE A 232 19.66 0.73 8.55
C PHE A 232 18.70 1.06 9.68
N ALA A 233 19.02 0.69 10.93
CA ALA A 233 18.09 0.81 12.05
C ALA A 233 17.68 2.27 12.31
N ASP A 234 18.64 3.19 12.35
CA ASP A 234 18.37 4.61 12.58
C ASP A 234 17.61 5.23 11.38
N MET A 235 18.04 4.91 10.15
CA MET A 235 17.39 5.38 8.93
C MET A 235 15.93 4.91 8.85
N ALA A 236 15.68 3.61 9.05
CA ALA A 236 14.36 3.01 8.97
C ALA A 236 13.43 3.56 10.06
N THR A 237 13.94 3.72 11.29
CA THR A 237 13.17 4.26 12.42
C THR A 237 12.69 5.68 12.12
N ILE A 238 13.59 6.59 11.70
CA ILE A 238 13.21 7.98 11.45
C ILE A 238 12.33 8.11 10.19
N LEU A 239 12.57 7.29 9.15
CA LEU A 239 11.71 7.21 7.97
C LEU A 239 10.28 6.78 8.35
N GLU A 240 10.14 5.83 9.28
CA GLU A 240 8.85 5.34 9.77
C GLU A 240 8.14 6.34 10.70
N GLU A 241 8.88 6.97 11.63
CA GLU A 241 8.36 7.90 12.64
C GLU A 241 7.90 9.24 12.06
N LEU A 242 8.62 9.76 11.06
CA LEU A 242 8.33 11.07 10.48
C LEU A 242 7.52 10.93 9.19
N PRO A 243 8.12 10.86 8.00
CA PRO A 243 7.33 11.03 6.79
C PRO A 243 6.27 9.95 6.58
N HIS A 244 6.57 8.69 6.92
CA HIS A 244 5.57 7.63 6.86
C HIS A 244 4.39 7.92 7.80
N SER A 245 4.65 8.01 9.12
CA SER A 245 3.58 8.24 10.10
C SER A 245 2.80 9.53 9.87
N MET A 246 3.46 10.61 9.42
CA MET A 246 2.79 11.88 9.21
C MET A 246 1.89 11.86 7.97
N ILE A 247 2.30 11.22 6.86
CA ILE A 247 1.40 11.07 5.70
C ILE A 247 0.14 10.28 6.07
N HIS A 248 0.28 9.19 6.83
CA HIS A 248 -0.88 8.46 7.35
C HIS A 248 -1.83 9.35 8.18
N ARG A 249 -1.27 10.19 9.06
CA ARG A 249 -2.03 11.08 9.94
C ARG A 249 -2.70 12.23 9.20
N VAL A 250 -2.03 12.82 8.22
CA VAL A 250 -2.51 14.05 7.57
C VAL A 250 -3.55 13.76 6.49
N ILE A 251 -3.53 12.56 5.89
CA ILE A 251 -4.64 12.07 5.04
C ILE A 251 -5.81 11.58 5.92
N SER A 252 -5.48 10.87 7.01
CA SER A 252 -6.46 10.36 7.99
C SER A 252 -7.56 9.52 7.34
N GLY A 253 -8.71 9.38 8.00
CA GLY A 253 -9.80 8.51 7.55
C GLY A 253 -9.32 7.08 7.39
N ASP A 254 -9.47 6.52 6.20
CA ASP A 254 -9.00 5.17 5.87
C ASP A 254 -7.48 5.03 5.86
N MET A 255 -6.72 6.12 5.67
CA MET A 255 -5.26 6.09 5.74
C MET A 255 -4.75 6.00 7.18
N GLY A 256 -5.56 6.34 8.18
CA GLY A 256 -5.15 6.40 9.59
C GLY A 256 -4.96 5.05 10.30
N PRO A 257 -5.95 4.12 10.26
CA PRO A 257 -5.87 2.86 11.00
C PRO A 257 -4.94 1.85 10.36
N THR A 258 -4.73 0.71 11.02
CA THR A 258 -3.90 -0.38 10.47
C THR A 258 -4.55 -1.13 9.31
N THR A 259 -5.77 -0.74 8.93
CA THR A 259 -6.38 -1.06 7.63
C THR A 259 -6.06 -0.03 6.54
N ALA A 260 -5.02 0.79 6.73
CA ALA A 260 -4.55 1.79 5.76
C ALA A 260 -4.50 1.37 4.29
N PRO A 261 -4.23 0.10 3.91
CA PRO A 261 -4.33 -0.32 2.50
C PRO A 261 -5.72 -0.18 1.87
N ASN A 262 -6.78 0.10 2.66
CA ASN A 262 -8.09 0.53 2.19
C ASN A 262 -8.04 1.87 1.45
N GLU A 263 -7.10 2.76 1.79
CA GLU A 263 -6.89 4.01 1.09
C GLU A 263 -6.03 3.73 -0.16
N PRO A 264 -6.51 4.01 -1.38
CA PRO A 264 -5.73 3.72 -2.59
C PRO A 264 -4.38 4.47 -2.64
N LEU A 265 -4.24 5.62 -1.97
CA LEU A 265 -2.97 6.34 -1.85
C LEU A 265 -1.92 5.61 -1.01
N PHE A 266 -2.31 4.61 -0.21
CA PHE A 266 -1.38 3.76 0.56
C PHE A 266 -0.24 3.23 -0.31
N PHE A 267 -0.56 2.66 -1.47
CA PHE A 267 0.44 2.04 -2.33
C PHE A 267 1.36 3.07 -2.98
N LEU A 268 0.88 4.29 -3.28
CA LEU A 268 1.70 5.36 -3.84
C LEU A 268 2.60 5.99 -2.77
N HIS A 269 2.08 6.13 -1.55
CA HIS A 269 2.83 6.57 -0.38
C HIS A 269 3.96 5.59 -0.05
N HIS A 270 3.65 4.30 0.11
CA HIS A 270 4.66 3.29 0.40
C HIS A 270 5.62 3.07 -0.77
N ALA A 271 5.22 3.30 -2.02
CA ALA A 271 6.16 3.30 -3.13
C ALA A 271 7.20 4.42 -3.02
N ASN A 272 6.88 5.57 -2.42
CA ASN A 272 7.87 6.62 -2.14
C ASN A 272 8.70 6.34 -0.88
N VAL A 273 8.13 5.66 0.13
CA VAL A 273 8.92 5.12 1.27
C VAL A 273 9.95 4.10 0.76
N ASP A 274 9.55 3.22 -0.15
CA ASP A 274 10.42 2.26 -0.81
C ASP A 274 11.49 2.94 -1.69
N ARG A 275 11.11 4.00 -2.42
CA ARG A 275 12.05 4.86 -3.16
C ARG A 275 13.09 5.47 -2.24
N ALA A 276 12.69 5.98 -1.08
CA ALA A 276 13.61 6.55 -0.11
C ALA A 276 14.61 5.51 0.40
N TRP A 277 14.14 4.29 0.71
CA TRP A 277 15.04 3.20 1.10
C TRP A 277 15.99 2.80 -0.02
N ALA A 278 15.48 2.60 -1.25
CA ALA A 278 16.30 2.26 -2.41
C ALA A 278 17.38 3.33 -2.68
N LYS A 279 17.04 4.62 -2.53
CA LYS A 279 17.98 5.74 -2.62
C LYS A 279 19.03 5.71 -1.53
N TRP A 280 18.64 5.45 -0.27
CA TRP A 280 19.60 5.30 0.83
C TRP A 280 20.53 4.11 0.58
N GLN A 281 20.01 2.96 0.14
CA GLN A 281 20.82 1.80 -0.20
C GLN A 281 21.81 2.13 -1.31
N GLY A 282 21.39 2.91 -2.33
CA GLY A 282 22.25 3.37 -3.42
C GLY A 282 22.89 2.23 -4.21
N ARG A 283 22.31 1.01 -4.12
CA ARG A 283 22.90 -0.26 -4.58
C ARG A 283 24.33 -0.50 -4.08
N ASN A 284 24.68 0.08 -2.93
CA ASN A 284 25.94 -0.17 -2.25
C ASN A 284 25.86 -1.54 -1.54
N GLU A 285 26.82 -2.42 -1.78
CA GLU A 285 26.82 -3.79 -1.22
C GLU A 285 26.72 -3.80 0.31
N THR A 286 27.39 -2.88 1.00
CA THR A 286 27.29 -2.76 2.47
C THR A 286 25.86 -2.46 2.90
N ARG A 287 25.20 -1.47 2.27
CA ARG A 287 23.80 -1.09 2.61
C ARG A 287 22.74 -2.07 2.11
N LEU A 288 23.03 -2.83 1.06
CA LEU A 288 22.16 -3.94 0.62
C LEU A 288 22.19 -5.12 1.61
N ASN A 289 23.28 -5.28 2.36
CA ASN A 289 23.40 -6.28 3.42
C ASN A 289 23.17 -5.70 4.82
N ASP A 290 22.96 -4.38 4.95
CA ASP A 290 22.67 -3.74 6.23
C ASP A 290 21.20 -3.93 6.58
N TYR A 291 20.99 -4.84 7.52
CA TYR A 291 19.68 -5.16 8.08
C TYR A 291 19.90 -5.55 9.54
N SER A 292 19.38 -4.72 10.43
CA SER A 292 19.53 -4.90 11.86
C SER A 292 18.18 -4.70 12.55
N GLY A 293 17.99 -5.41 13.66
CA GLY A 293 16.76 -5.34 14.41
C GLY A 293 16.66 -4.06 15.25
N PHE A 294 15.45 -3.82 15.77
CA PHE A 294 15.16 -2.56 16.44
C PHE A 294 15.69 -2.52 17.88
N GLN A 295 15.92 -1.30 18.37
CA GLN A 295 16.30 -1.04 19.75
C GLN A 295 15.05 -0.99 20.63
N ASP A 296 14.93 -1.92 21.58
CA ASP A 296 13.94 -1.90 22.66
C ASP A 296 14.66 -1.64 23.99
N THR A 297 14.51 -0.43 24.53
CA THR A 297 14.94 -0.03 25.89
C THR A 297 16.21 -0.73 26.42
N GLY A 298 17.33 -0.53 25.72
CA GLY A 298 18.65 -1.06 26.11
C GLY A 298 18.97 -2.46 25.57
N ARG A 299 18.11 -3.03 24.72
CA ARG A 299 18.30 -4.31 24.04
C ARG A 299 18.01 -4.17 22.54
N THR A 300 18.96 -4.61 21.71
CA THR A 300 18.68 -4.86 20.30
C THR A 300 17.98 -6.20 20.15
N ILE A 301 16.80 -6.23 19.55
CA ILE A 301 16.21 -7.48 19.07
C ILE A 301 17.00 -7.86 17.81
N PRO A 302 17.59 -9.06 17.69
CA PRO A 302 18.35 -9.41 16.50
C PRO A 302 17.43 -9.60 15.29
N ALA A 303 17.93 -9.23 14.11
CA ALA A 303 17.32 -9.51 12.82
C ALA A 303 18.42 -9.85 11.81
N SER A 304 18.10 -10.67 10.82
CA SER A 304 19.01 -11.11 9.76
C SER A 304 18.31 -11.07 8.41
N ILE A 305 19.06 -10.77 7.35
CA ILE A 305 18.53 -10.87 5.97
C ILE A 305 18.09 -12.31 5.63
N THR A 306 18.54 -13.31 6.37
CA THR A 306 18.11 -14.70 6.18
C THR A 306 16.78 -15.03 6.86
N ASP A 307 16.20 -14.08 7.61
CA ASP A 307 14.94 -14.29 8.30
C ASP A 307 13.78 -14.43 7.32
N THR A 308 12.80 -15.25 7.70
CA THR A 308 11.54 -15.39 6.99
C THR A 308 10.61 -14.23 7.33
N MET A 309 10.04 -13.59 6.31
CA MET A 309 9.01 -12.56 6.49
C MET A 309 7.64 -13.19 6.76
N PRO A 310 6.88 -12.70 7.75
CA PRO A 310 5.52 -13.16 7.99
C PRO A 310 4.60 -12.65 6.88
N VAL A 311 3.94 -13.54 6.14
CA VAL A 311 3.06 -13.16 5.01
C VAL A 311 1.66 -13.77 5.08
N LEU A 312 1.37 -14.54 6.14
CA LEU A 312 0.13 -15.28 6.33
C LEU A 312 -0.26 -16.05 5.05
N GLU A 313 -1.47 -15.86 4.52
CA GLU A 313 -1.95 -16.56 3.33
C GLU A 313 -1.60 -15.84 2.01
N LEU A 314 -0.89 -14.69 2.03
CA LEU A 314 -0.56 -13.97 0.79
C LEU A 314 0.42 -14.72 -0.11
N SER A 315 1.20 -15.66 0.44
CA SER A 315 2.08 -16.52 -0.34
C SER A 315 1.99 -17.96 0.17
N ASP A 316 2.04 -18.91 -0.76
CA ASP A 316 2.14 -20.34 -0.46
C ASP A 316 3.62 -20.78 -0.35
N THR A 317 4.56 -19.85 -0.55
CA THR A 317 6.01 -20.07 -0.43
C THR A 317 6.62 -19.20 0.65
N THR A 318 7.72 -19.68 1.23
CA THR A 318 8.51 -18.92 2.19
C THR A 318 9.12 -17.69 1.53
N ILE A 319 8.90 -16.54 2.14
CA ILE A 319 9.45 -15.25 1.72
C ILE A 319 10.60 -14.90 2.65
N THR A 320 11.79 -14.65 2.11
CA THR A 320 12.99 -14.32 2.90
C THR A 320 13.36 -12.85 2.72
N VAL A 321 13.79 -12.16 3.78
CA VAL A 321 14.18 -10.74 3.74
C VAL A 321 15.18 -10.45 2.63
N LYS A 322 16.21 -11.30 2.47
CA LYS A 322 17.27 -11.18 1.46
C LYS A 322 16.75 -10.99 0.05
N ASP A 323 15.64 -11.66 -0.30
CA ASP A 323 15.06 -11.57 -1.64
C ASP A 323 14.50 -10.16 -1.93
N TYR A 324 14.27 -9.32 -0.92
CA TYR A 324 13.69 -7.98 -1.06
C TYR A 324 14.65 -6.86 -0.69
N MET A 325 15.94 -7.17 -0.50
CA MET A 325 16.94 -6.13 -0.17
C MET A 325 17.39 -5.32 -1.39
N ASP A 326 17.43 -5.88 -2.59
CA ASP A 326 17.77 -5.15 -3.83
C ASP A 326 16.56 -5.11 -4.78
N THR A 327 16.15 -3.91 -5.19
CA THR A 327 15.06 -3.67 -6.17
C THR A 327 15.30 -4.31 -7.55
N GLN A 328 16.54 -4.73 -7.82
CA GLN A 328 16.96 -5.33 -9.08
C GLN A 328 17.54 -6.73 -8.92
N ALA A 329 17.16 -7.46 -7.86
CA ALA A 329 17.52 -8.85 -7.66
C ALA A 329 16.35 -9.69 -7.12
N GLY A 330 16.51 -11.02 -7.16
CA GLY A 330 15.52 -11.96 -6.65
C GLY A 330 14.18 -11.85 -7.41
N PRO A 331 13.03 -11.73 -6.71
CA PRO A 331 11.73 -11.55 -7.34
C PRO A 331 11.49 -10.13 -7.87
N LEU A 332 12.45 -9.20 -7.71
CA LEU A 332 12.30 -7.80 -8.07
C LEU A 332 13.14 -7.44 -9.31
N CYS A 333 12.59 -6.56 -10.15
CA CYS A 333 13.31 -5.97 -11.27
C CYS A 333 12.71 -4.62 -11.64
N TYR A 334 13.01 -3.59 -10.83
CA TYR A 334 12.55 -2.23 -11.06
C TYR A 334 13.55 -1.16 -10.60
N THR A 335 13.35 0.06 -11.09
CA THR A 335 14.04 1.28 -10.67
C THR A 335 13.02 2.37 -10.38
N TYR A 336 13.47 3.50 -9.84
CA TYR A 336 12.69 4.72 -9.70
C TYR A 336 13.16 5.77 -10.70
N SER A 337 12.23 6.56 -11.23
CA SER A 337 12.55 7.75 -12.01
C SER A 337 13.36 8.77 -11.20
N SER A 338 14.07 9.64 -11.90
CA SER A 338 15.00 10.61 -11.32
C SER A 338 14.39 11.98 -11.01
N MET A 339 13.05 12.09 -10.99
CA MET A 339 12.36 13.35 -10.69
C MET A 339 12.71 13.88 -9.30
#